data_AF-A0A4U8UDP5-F1
#
_entry.id   AF-A0A4U8UDP5-F1
#
_cell.length_a   1.000
_cell.length_b   1.000
_cell.length_c   1.000
_cell.angle_alpha   90.00
_cell.angle_beta   90.00
_cell.angle_gamma   90.00
#
_symmetry.space_group_name_H-M   'P 1'
#
loop_
_entity.id
_entity.type
_entity.pdbx_description
1 polymer ?
#
loop_
_entity_poly.entity_id
_entity_poly.type
_entity_poly.pdbx_seq_one_letter_code
_entity_poly.pdbx_strand_id
1 'polypeptide(L)'
;MFNKGNTDDILIIQQDIKHKNCRPIEKLFENKARVDSCDFIVLICKNKDSHIFFCEIKSSNSQKNREKALKQINSSKIFFEYLYKNYLEHFNPKDFEISVENSKNIYIYPASISQKNSTFGSDKNYLEFRTIKMDLNGNTYIDNICKFFKI
;
A
#
# COMPACT_ATOMS: atom_id res chain seq x y z
N MET A 1 5.95 18.27 4.11
CA MET A 1 5.36 18.15 5.45
C MET A 1 3.88 17.87 5.24
N PHE A 2 3.34 16.75 5.74
CA PHE A 2 1.87 16.59 5.83
C PHE A 2 1.37 17.75 6.67
N ASN A 3 0.44 18.54 6.14
CA ASN A 3 0.03 19.75 6.82
C ASN A 3 -0.98 19.37 7.89
N LYS A 4 -0.64 19.64 9.16
CA LYS A 4 -1.55 19.54 10.32
C LYS A 4 -2.70 20.57 10.28
N GLY A 5 -3.19 20.95 9.10
CA GLY A 5 -4.44 21.68 8.98
C GLY A 5 -5.64 20.75 9.22
N ASN A 6 -6.84 21.31 9.37
CA ASN A 6 -8.12 20.58 9.32
C ASN A 6 -8.43 20.02 7.90
N THR A 7 -7.40 19.74 7.11
CA THR A 7 -7.53 19.26 5.73
C THR A 7 -7.21 17.78 5.70
N ASP A 8 -8.14 17.01 5.14
CA ASP A 8 -7.89 15.61 4.82
C ASP A 8 -6.72 15.55 3.82
N ASP A 9 -5.59 15.00 4.26
CA ASP A 9 -4.36 14.91 3.46
C ASP A 9 -4.16 13.46 3.00
N ILE A 10 -3.74 13.30 1.74
CA ILE A 10 -3.45 11.99 1.14
C ILE A 10 -2.06 12.03 0.52
N LEU A 11 -1.23 11.05 0.88
CA LEU A 11 0.04 10.78 0.22
C LEU A 11 0.02 9.39 -0.36
N ILE A 12 0.53 9.28 -1.58
CA ILE A 12 0.73 8.00 -2.26
C ILE A 12 2.23 7.86 -2.52
N ILE A 13 2.84 6.82 -1.95
CA ILE A 13 4.22 6.43 -2.21
C ILE A 13 4.18 5.31 -3.23
N GLN A 14 4.78 5.53 -4.39
CA GLN A 14 4.88 4.55 -5.46
C GLN A 14 6.32 4.49 -5.94
N GLN A 15 6.78 3.29 -6.30
CA GLN A 15 8.07 3.16 -6.97
C GLN A 15 7.98 3.76 -8.38
N ASP A 16 8.84 4.73 -8.67
CA ASP A 16 8.96 5.28 -10.02
C ASP A 16 9.53 4.22 -10.97
N ILE A 17 8.66 3.69 -11.83
CA ILE A 17 9.00 2.70 -12.86
C ILE A 17 9.16 3.33 -14.25
N LYS A 18 8.90 4.64 -14.40
CA LYS A 18 8.84 5.31 -15.71
C LYS A 18 10.08 6.18 -15.96
N HIS A 19 10.71 6.72 -14.93
CA HIS A 19 11.91 7.54 -15.13
C HIS A 19 13.17 6.69 -15.30
N LYS A 20 13.80 6.80 -16.47
CA LYS A 20 15.12 6.22 -16.77
C LYS A 20 16.23 6.67 -15.81
N ASN A 21 16.02 7.75 -15.08
CA ASN A 21 16.99 8.37 -14.19
C ASN A 21 16.93 7.83 -12.75
N CYS A 22 15.85 7.15 -12.36
CA CYS A 22 15.72 6.54 -11.05
C CYS A 22 15.86 5.01 -11.19
N ARG A 23 17.08 4.56 -11.47
CA ARG A 23 17.34 3.11 -11.60
C ARG A 23 17.15 2.42 -10.25
N PRO A 24 16.53 1.24 -10.21
CA PRO A 24 16.48 0.45 -8.98
C PRO A 24 17.90 0.14 -8.51
N ILE A 25 18.08 0.01 -7.19
CA ILE A 25 19.37 -0.39 -6.64
C ILE A 25 19.54 -1.89 -6.91
N GLU A 26 20.29 -2.22 -7.96
CA GLU A 26 20.45 -3.60 -8.46
C GLU A 26 21.45 -4.43 -7.66
N LYS A 27 22.32 -3.79 -6.85
CA LYS A 27 23.45 -4.45 -6.16
C LYS A 27 23.41 -4.33 -4.64
N LEU A 28 22.27 -3.99 -4.04
CA LEU A 28 22.18 -3.88 -2.58
C LEU A 28 22.21 -5.26 -1.90
N PHE A 29 21.72 -6.29 -2.58
CA PHE A 29 21.72 -7.68 -2.11
C PHE A 29 22.32 -8.56 -3.18
N GLU A 30 23.40 -9.28 -2.85
CA GLU A 30 24.31 -9.96 -3.78
C GLU A 30 23.67 -10.93 -4.78
N ASN A 31 22.38 -11.28 -4.64
CA ASN A 31 21.69 -12.28 -5.45
C ASN A 31 20.30 -11.88 -5.99
N LYS A 32 19.84 -10.62 -5.84
CA LYS A 32 18.54 -10.18 -6.39
C LYS A 32 18.60 -8.79 -7.02
N ALA A 33 18.24 -8.71 -8.30
CA ALA A 33 18.20 -7.49 -9.09
C ALA A 33 17.14 -6.46 -8.62
N ARG A 34 16.11 -6.89 -7.88
CA ARG A 34 15.05 -6.01 -7.36
C ARG A 34 14.39 -6.62 -6.13
N VAL A 35 14.16 -5.78 -5.12
CA VAL A 35 13.29 -6.13 -3.98
C VAL A 35 11.85 -6.08 -4.48
N ASP A 36 11.16 -7.20 -4.37
CA ASP A 36 9.71 -7.26 -4.59
C ASP A 36 9.03 -6.28 -3.64
N SER A 37 8.18 -5.41 -4.15
CA SER A 37 7.44 -4.41 -3.37
C SER A 37 6.00 -4.37 -3.84
N CYS A 38 5.13 -3.86 -2.97
CA CYS A 38 3.75 -3.58 -3.34
C CYS A 38 3.66 -2.42 -4.33
N ASP A 39 2.63 -2.40 -5.17
CA ASP A 39 2.46 -1.36 -6.21
C ASP A 39 2.48 0.07 -5.63
N PHE A 40 1.85 0.30 -4.49
CA PHE A 40 1.88 1.59 -3.80
C PHE A 40 1.50 1.49 -2.31
N ILE A 41 1.89 2.51 -1.55
CA ILE A 41 1.51 2.72 -0.14
C ILE A 41 0.67 4.00 -0.07
N VAL A 42 -0.50 3.94 0.55
CA VAL A 42 -1.37 5.10 0.76
C VAL A 42 -1.34 5.48 2.22
N LEU A 43 -1.12 6.76 2.50
CA LEU A 43 -1.25 7.36 3.81
C LEU A 43 -2.39 8.38 3.74
N ILE A 44 -3.37 8.26 4.63
CA ILE A 44 -4.50 9.17 4.71
C ILE A 44 -4.58 9.71 6.14
N CYS A 45 -4.55 11.04 6.26
CA CYS A 45 -4.83 11.72 7.52
C CYS A 45 -6.25 12.28 7.44
N LYS A 46 -7.16 11.77 8.29
CA LYS A 46 -8.56 12.19 8.35
C LYS A 46 -8.93 12.46 9.80
N ASN A 47 -9.49 13.63 10.11
CA ASN A 47 -9.86 14.00 11.49
C ASN A 47 -8.74 13.80 12.54
N LYS A 48 -7.47 14.00 12.16
CA LYS A 48 -6.25 13.73 12.96
C LYS A 48 -5.88 12.26 13.13
N ASP A 49 -6.68 11.33 12.63
CA ASP A 49 -6.33 9.91 12.57
C ASP A 49 -5.50 9.61 11.31
N SER A 50 -4.41 8.88 11.49
CA SER A 50 -3.53 8.46 10.39
C SER A 50 -3.77 7.00 10.03
N HIS A 51 -4.06 6.76 8.76
CA HIS A 51 -4.32 5.43 8.21
C HIS A 51 -3.29 5.07 7.16
N ILE A 52 -2.73 3.85 7.23
CA ILE A 52 -1.78 3.34 6.24
C ILE A 52 -2.35 2.11 5.55
N PHE A 53 -2.24 2.10 4.22
CA PHE A 53 -2.65 1.00 3.37
C PHE A 53 -1.51 0.57 2.47
N PHE A 54 -1.08 -0.67 2.59
CA PHE A 54 -0.14 -1.29 1.66
C PHE A 54 -0.94 -1.99 0.57
N CYS A 55 -0.85 -1.47 -0.66
CA CYS A 55 -1.75 -1.86 -1.74
C CYS A 55 -1.00 -2.63 -2.82
N GLU A 56 -1.52 -3.80 -3.18
CA GLU A 56 -1.03 -4.58 -4.31
C GLU A 56 -2.18 -4.85 -5.29
N ILE A 57 -1.94 -4.60 -6.57
CA ILE A 57 -2.82 -4.91 -7.69
C ILE A 57 -2.42 -6.25 -8.30
N LYS A 58 -3.40 -7.12 -8.53
CA LYS A 58 -3.22 -8.36 -9.29
C LYS A 58 -4.30 -8.51 -10.34
N SER A 59 -3.99 -9.24 -11.41
CA SER A 59 -4.93 -9.49 -12.50
C SER A 59 -6.11 -10.38 -12.12
N SER A 60 -6.00 -11.16 -11.04
CA SER A 60 -7.06 -12.08 -10.58
C SER A 60 -6.86 -12.51 -9.14
N ASN A 61 -7.90 -13.03 -8.51
CA ASN A 61 -7.90 -13.52 -7.13
C ASN A 61 -7.52 -15.00 -7.00
N SER A 62 -6.33 -15.37 -7.49
CA SER A 62 -5.79 -16.74 -7.34
C SER A 62 -4.94 -16.88 -6.06
N GLN A 63 -4.84 -18.09 -5.51
CA GLN A 63 -3.99 -18.37 -4.34
C GLN A 63 -2.54 -17.93 -4.55
N LYS A 64 -1.96 -18.26 -5.72
CA LYS A 64 -0.62 -17.83 -6.12
C LYS A 64 -0.45 -16.31 -6.10
N ASN A 65 -1.45 -15.57 -6.57
CA ASN A 65 -1.39 -14.11 -6.56
C ASN A 65 -1.52 -13.53 -5.15
N ARG A 66 -2.35 -14.12 -4.28
CA ARG A 66 -2.47 -13.71 -2.86
C ARG A 66 -1.15 -13.88 -2.12
N GLU A 67 -0.50 -15.03 -2.27
CA GLU A 67 0.80 -15.30 -1.65
C GLU A 67 1.88 -14.34 -2.14
N LYS A 68 1.90 -14.05 -3.45
CA LYS A 68 2.84 -13.08 -4.02
C LYS A 68 2.58 -11.66 -3.48
N ALA A 69 1.31 -11.26 -3.42
CA ALA A 69 0.92 -9.95 -2.90
C ALA A 69 1.33 -9.78 -1.43
N LEU A 70 1.14 -10.81 -0.59
CA LEU A 70 1.59 -10.78 0.80
C LEU A 70 3.11 -10.60 0.91
N LYS A 71 3.90 -11.32 0.10
CA LYS A 71 5.36 -11.16 0.07
C LYS A 71 5.76 -9.72 -0.27
N GLN A 72 5.15 -9.16 -1.32
CA GLN A 72 5.40 -7.78 -1.75
C GLN A 72 5.02 -6.74 -0.69
N ILE A 73 3.86 -6.92 -0.05
CA ILE A 73 3.41 -6.05 1.04
C ILE A 73 4.36 -6.13 2.24
N ASN A 74 4.76 -7.33 2.64
CA ASN A 74 5.68 -7.51 3.76
C ASN A 74 7.05 -6.87 3.49
N SER A 75 7.56 -6.98 2.26
CA SER A 75 8.78 -6.27 1.85
C SER A 75 8.60 -4.74 1.89
N SER A 76 7.46 -4.22 1.43
CA SER A 76 7.16 -2.79 1.54
C SER A 76 7.00 -2.30 2.98
N LYS A 77 6.46 -3.12 3.89
CA LYS A 77 6.38 -2.78 5.32
C LYS A 77 7.75 -2.57 5.93
N ILE A 78 8.70 -3.48 5.66
CA ILE A 78 10.08 -3.36 6.13
C ILE A 78 10.73 -2.07 5.61
N PHE A 79 10.55 -1.77 4.33
CA PHE A 79 11.04 -0.53 3.74
C PHE A 79 10.43 0.72 4.40
N PHE A 80 9.12 0.70 4.61
CA PHE A 80 8.42 1.83 5.22
C PHE A 80 8.79 2.01 6.70
N GLU A 81 8.98 0.93 7.46
CA GLU A 81 9.51 0.98 8.82
C GLU A 81 10.91 1.61 8.86
N TYR A 82 11.78 1.27 7.91
CA TYR A 82 13.09 1.90 7.78
C TYR A 82 12.95 3.41 7.53
N LEU A 83 12.11 3.82 6.56
CA LEU A 83 11.87 5.24 6.29
C LEU A 83 11.34 5.99 7.52
N TYR A 84 10.37 5.40 8.22
CA TYR A 84 9.75 6.01 9.39
C TYR A 84 10.74 6.13 10.57
N LYS A 85 11.55 5.10 10.84
CA LYS A 85 12.60 5.19 11.86
C LYS A 85 13.60 6.31 11.55
N ASN A 86 14.03 6.44 10.29
CA ASN A 86 14.92 7.55 9.89
C ASN A 86 14.23 8.91 10.04
N TYR A 87 12.93 9.01 9.76
CA TYR A 87 12.17 10.23 10.01
C TYR A 87 12.18 10.62 11.51
N LEU A 88 11.96 9.65 12.41
CA LEU A 88 11.93 9.91 13.85
C LEU A 88 13.28 10.36 14.43
N GLU A 89 14.40 10.02 13.79
CA GLU A 89 15.74 10.54 14.17
C GLU A 89 15.89 12.03 13.89
N HIS A 90 15.14 12.58 12.93
CA HIS A 90 15.28 13.96 12.46
C HIS A 90 14.11 14.87 12.81
N PHE A 91 12.96 14.30 13.20
CA PHE A 91 11.71 15.04 13.42
C PHE A 91 11.00 14.59 14.70
N ASN A 92 10.20 15.50 15.28
CA ASN A 92 9.48 15.21 16.53
C ASN A 92 8.34 14.20 16.29
N PRO A 93 8.27 13.09 17.04
CA PRO A 93 7.20 12.09 16.89
C PRO A 93 5.79 12.66 17.06
N LYS A 94 5.64 13.71 17.88
CA LYS A 94 4.34 14.39 18.09
C LYS A 94 3.80 15.06 16.82
N ASP A 95 4.62 15.20 15.79
CA ASP A 95 4.23 15.75 14.51
C ASP A 95 3.59 14.76 13.55
N PHE A 96 3.86 13.47 13.73
CA PHE A 96 3.36 12.43 12.86
C PHE A 96 3.55 11.05 13.50
N GLU A 97 2.57 10.62 14.31
CA GLU A 97 2.61 9.31 14.95
C GLU A 97 1.95 8.27 14.04
N ILE A 98 2.77 7.31 13.61
CA ILE A 98 2.36 6.20 12.77
C ILE A 98 2.62 4.88 13.50
N SER A 99 1.64 3.96 13.42
CA SER A 99 1.84 2.55 13.73
C SER A 99 1.73 1.71 12.46
N VAL A 100 2.87 1.18 11.98
CA VAL A 100 2.91 0.25 10.83
C VAL A 100 2.18 -1.05 11.17
N GLU A 101 2.14 -1.45 12.44
CA GLU A 101 1.40 -2.62 12.90
C GLU A 101 -0.12 -2.48 12.65
N ASN A 102 -0.64 -1.25 12.74
CA ASN A 102 -2.05 -0.95 12.50
C ASN A 102 -2.38 -0.74 11.01
N SER A 103 -1.42 -0.93 10.12
CA SER A 103 -1.63 -0.81 8.67
C SER A 103 -2.49 -1.93 8.12
N LYS A 104 -3.23 -1.62 7.05
CA LYS A 104 -4.06 -2.59 6.33
C LYS A 104 -3.37 -3.06 5.06
N ASN A 105 -3.43 -4.36 4.80
CA ASN A 105 -2.91 -4.97 3.57
C ASN A 105 -4.06 -5.06 2.56
N ILE A 106 -4.00 -4.26 1.50
CA ILE A 106 -5.08 -4.16 0.51
C ILE A 106 -4.72 -4.93 -0.75
N TYR A 107 -5.57 -5.87 -1.13
CA TYR A 107 -5.45 -6.65 -2.36
C TYR A 107 -6.50 -6.17 -3.38
N ILE A 108 -6.04 -5.55 -4.46
CA ILE A 108 -6.87 -4.96 -5.50
C ILE A 108 -6.85 -5.86 -6.74
N TYR A 109 -8.02 -6.16 -7.30
CA TYR A 109 -8.10 -6.95 -8.53
C TYR A 109 -9.37 -6.62 -9.33
N PRO A 110 -9.33 -6.78 -10.68
CA PRO A 110 -10.52 -6.65 -11.48
C PRO A 110 -11.48 -7.81 -11.21
N ALA A 111 -12.75 -7.52 -11.03
CA ALA A 111 -13.80 -8.52 -10.94
C ALA A 111 -15.08 -8.05 -11.62
N SER A 112 -15.68 -8.93 -12.43
CA SER A 112 -16.97 -8.70 -13.08
C SER A 112 -18.17 -8.87 -12.12
N ILE A 113 -18.01 -9.67 -11.06
CA ILE A 113 -19.01 -9.94 -10.02
C ILE A 113 -18.28 -9.92 -8.68
N SER A 114 -18.87 -9.32 -7.63
CA SER A 114 -18.26 -9.33 -6.30
C SER A 114 -18.11 -10.79 -5.82
N GLN A 115 -16.90 -11.33 -5.84
CA GLN A 115 -16.66 -12.62 -5.21
C GLN A 115 -16.97 -12.48 -3.72
N LYS A 116 -17.75 -13.42 -3.16
CA LYS A 116 -17.95 -13.50 -1.71
C LYS A 116 -16.58 -13.54 -1.06
N ASN A 117 -16.30 -12.58 -0.18
CA ASN A 117 -15.05 -12.51 0.56
C ASN A 117 -14.86 -13.85 1.30
N SER A 118 -13.80 -14.59 0.99
CA SER A 118 -13.38 -15.67 1.88
C SER A 118 -12.89 -15.03 3.17
N THR A 119 -13.56 -15.29 4.29
CA THR A 119 -13.09 -15.00 5.64
C THR A 119 -11.84 -15.84 5.91
N PHE A 120 -10.66 -15.31 5.61
CA PHE A 120 -9.42 -15.85 6.15
C PHE A 120 -9.23 -15.34 7.58
N GLY A 121 -8.83 -16.26 8.46
CA GLY A 121 -8.75 -16.10 9.91
C GLY A 121 -7.81 -15.01 10.40
N SER A 122 -7.90 -14.79 11.71
CA SER A 122 -7.30 -13.73 12.52
C SER A 122 -5.78 -13.76 12.65
N ASP A 123 -5.05 -13.85 11.54
CA ASP A 123 -3.58 -13.79 11.54
C ASP A 123 -3.05 -12.48 10.98
N LYS A 124 -1.84 -12.09 11.42
CA LYS A 124 -1.09 -10.87 11.06
C LYS A 124 -0.90 -10.63 9.54
N ASN A 125 -1.27 -11.61 8.71
CA ASN A 125 -1.17 -11.58 7.24
C ASN A 125 -2.55 -11.50 6.54
N TYR A 126 -3.56 -10.91 7.19
CA TYR A 126 -4.87 -10.73 6.58
C TYR A 126 -4.81 -9.79 5.37
N LEU A 127 -5.35 -10.22 4.22
CA LEU A 127 -5.57 -9.39 3.03
C LEU A 127 -7.01 -8.89 3.00
N GLU A 128 -7.18 -7.57 2.97
CA GLU A 128 -8.46 -6.95 2.66
C GLU A 128 -8.65 -6.85 1.15
N PHE A 129 -9.62 -7.59 0.64
CA PHE A 129 -9.94 -7.57 -0.78
C PHE A 129 -10.71 -6.31 -1.18
N ARG A 130 -10.32 -5.73 -2.32
CA ARG A 130 -11.02 -4.65 -3.02
C ARG A 130 -11.14 -5.02 -4.50
N THR A 131 -12.35 -4.98 -5.02
CA THR A 131 -12.59 -5.22 -6.45
C THR A 131 -12.75 -3.89 -7.16
N ILE A 132 -12.23 -3.83 -8.38
CA ILE A 132 -12.37 -2.66 -9.26
C ILE A 132 -13.00 -3.08 -10.59
N LYS A 133 -13.72 -2.15 -11.22
CA LYS A 133 -14.18 -2.30 -12.60
C LYS A 133 -13.20 -1.54 -13.48
N MET A 134 -12.75 -2.19 -14.55
CA MET A 134 -11.83 -1.58 -15.51
C MET A 134 -12.62 -1.18 -16.76
N ASP A 135 -12.25 -0.04 -17.36
CA ASP A 135 -12.71 0.33 -18.70
C ASP A 135 -12.00 -0.52 -19.77
N LEU A 136 -12.35 -0.29 -21.05
CA LEU A 136 -11.75 -1.00 -22.20
C LEU A 136 -10.25 -0.74 -22.36
N ASN A 137 -9.73 0.34 -21.76
CA ASN A 137 -8.32 0.73 -21.78
C ASN A 137 -7.56 0.20 -20.57
N GLY A 138 -8.22 -0.53 -19.67
CA GLY A 138 -7.64 -1.03 -18.44
C GLY A 138 -7.46 0.02 -17.34
N ASN A 139 -8.17 1.15 -17.42
CA ASN A 139 -8.18 2.16 -16.36
C ASN A 139 -9.31 1.90 -15.38
N THR A 140 -9.12 2.35 -14.14
CA THR A 140 -10.18 2.43 -13.14
C THR A 140 -10.20 3.84 -12.55
N TYR A 141 -11.39 4.31 -12.20
CA TYR A 141 -11.56 5.56 -11.47
C TYR A 141 -12.23 5.26 -10.11
N ILE A 142 -11.76 5.92 -9.05
CA ILE A 142 -12.27 5.77 -7.69
C ILE A 142 -12.63 7.16 -7.19
N ASP A 143 -13.93 7.47 -7.17
CA ASP A 143 -14.47 8.79 -6.87
C ASP A 143 -14.25 9.21 -5.41
N ASN A 144 -14.13 8.25 -4.49
CA ASN A 144 -13.98 8.51 -3.06
C ASN A 144 -13.03 7.49 -2.41
N ILE A 145 -11.81 7.96 -2.17
CA ILE A 145 -10.73 7.15 -1.60
C ILE A 145 -11.02 6.71 -0.15
N CYS A 146 -11.65 7.56 0.66
CA CYS A 146 -12.02 7.23 2.03
C CYS A 146 -13.05 6.09 2.07
N LYS A 147 -14.08 6.17 1.22
CA LYS A 147 -15.07 5.09 1.06
C LYS A 147 -14.42 3.81 0.55
N PHE A 148 -13.50 3.90 -0.40
CA PHE A 148 -12.77 2.74 -0.93
C PHE A 148 -11.97 2.04 0.17
N PHE A 149 -11.31 2.80 1.05
CA PHE A 149 -10.50 2.25 2.14
C PHE A 149 -11.28 2.00 3.44
N LYS A 150 -12.59 2.30 3.46
CA LYS A 150 -13.50 2.16 4.62
C LYS A 150 -13.02 2.99 5.83
N ILE A 151 -12.78 4.28 5.60
CA ILE A 151 -12.43 5.29 6.61
C ILE A 151 -13.33 6.52 6.55
#